data_AF-K9KDN5-F1
#
_entry.id   AF-K9KDN5-F1
#
_cell.length_a   1.000
_cell.length_b   1.000
_cell.length_c   1.000
_cell.angle_alpha   90.00
_cell.angle_beta   90.00
_cell.angle_gamma   90.00
#
_symmetry.space_group_name_H-M   'P 1'
#
loop_
_entity.id
_entity.type
_entity.pdbx_description
1 polymer ?
#
loop_
_entity_poly.entity_id
_entity_poly.type
_entity_poly.pdbx_seq_one_letter_code
_entity_poly.pdbx_strand_id
1 'polypeptide(L)'
;LPLYLQGMCIVCCQSQNPNAYLNQLLGNVIEQYIGRFLPASPHVLSLGQHPVLLAVRNSATVPPMSSLKKCIVQVIRKSYLECKGSLLPPRLASILAFILQLFKETNIDISEVELLLPGILKCLLLVSEPQVKRLATENLQYMLKACQVGSGGERAAQLTSVFRHFIQDYDTRYSYQIYNILETVAALDQQLVVHLISTLTQSLKDSERKWGLGRNIAQREAYSKLLSHPGQDGQDEMQRLENDNT
;
A
#
# COMPACT_ATOMS: atom_id res chain seq x y z
N LEU A 1 28.91 2.60 -6.01
CA LEU A 1 27.85 2.73 -4.98
C LEU A 1 26.92 1.51 -4.93
N PRO A 2 26.34 1.02 -6.05
CA PRO A 2 25.45 -0.15 -6.02
C PRO A 2 26.12 -1.43 -5.46
N LEU A 3 27.36 -1.69 -5.86
CA LEU A 3 28.17 -2.82 -5.37
C LEU A 3 28.42 -2.78 -3.85
N TYR A 4 28.46 -1.59 -3.24
CA TYR A 4 28.66 -1.45 -1.80
C TYR A 4 27.44 -1.95 -1.02
N LEU A 5 26.22 -1.59 -1.44
CA LEU A 5 24.98 -2.10 -0.85
C LEU A 5 24.86 -3.61 -0.99
N GLN A 6 25.22 -4.14 -2.17
CA GLN A 6 25.22 -5.57 -2.43
C GLN A 6 26.23 -6.30 -1.52
N GLY A 7 27.46 -5.81 -1.43
CA GLY A 7 28.49 -6.39 -0.55
C GLY A 7 28.09 -6.37 0.92
N MET A 8 27.56 -5.24 1.42
CA MET A 8 27.05 -5.14 2.79
C MET A 8 25.92 -6.13 3.05
N CYS A 9 24.99 -6.30 2.11
CA CYS A 9 23.90 -7.25 2.24
C CYS A 9 24.40 -8.70 2.28
N ILE A 10 25.36 -9.06 1.43
CA ILE A 10 25.97 -10.40 1.43
C ILE A 10 26.60 -10.71 2.79
N VAL A 11 27.37 -9.78 3.36
CA VAL A 11 27.97 -9.93 4.69
C VAL A 11 26.90 -10.10 5.78
N CYS A 12 25.81 -9.34 5.71
CA CYS A 12 24.68 -9.49 6.65
C CYS A 12 24.03 -10.87 6.55
N CYS A 13 23.88 -11.43 5.35
CA CYS A 13 23.26 -12.74 5.13
C CYS A 13 24.16 -13.93 5.47
N GLN A 14 25.49 -13.77 5.39
CA GLN A 14 26.46 -14.85 5.65
C GLN A 14 26.86 -14.98 7.14
N SER A 15 26.51 -14.00 7.97
CA SER A 15 26.84 -14.04 9.39
C SER A 15 26.06 -15.15 10.10
N GLN A 16 26.78 -16.06 10.77
CA GLN A 16 26.19 -17.19 11.51
C GLN A 16 25.33 -16.76 12.71
N ASN A 17 25.52 -15.53 13.20
CA ASN A 17 24.63 -14.89 14.16
C ASN A 17 23.88 -13.75 13.46
N PRO A 18 22.55 -13.61 13.64
CA PRO A 18 21.82 -12.46 13.12
C PRO A 18 22.35 -11.18 13.77
N ASN A 19 23.31 -10.54 13.09
CA ASN A 19 23.98 -9.36 13.61
C ASN A 19 23.04 -8.17 13.45
N ALA A 20 22.25 -7.90 14.49
CA ALA A 20 21.28 -6.80 14.53
C ALA A 20 21.93 -5.45 14.21
N TYR A 21 23.19 -5.24 14.63
CA TYR A 21 23.94 -4.02 14.34
C TYR A 21 24.24 -3.88 12.84
N LEU A 22 24.70 -4.92 12.15
CA LEU A 22 24.97 -4.86 10.72
C LEU A 22 23.69 -4.64 9.89
N ASN A 23 22.59 -5.30 10.27
CA ASN A 23 21.29 -5.07 9.64
C ASN A 23 20.79 -3.64 9.86
N GLN A 24 20.98 -3.07 11.05
CA GLN A 24 20.67 -1.68 11.35
C GLN A 24 21.54 -0.73 10.52
N LEU A 25 22.85 -0.99 10.42
CA LEU A 25 23.78 -0.19 9.62
C LEU A 25 23.38 -0.22 8.14
N LEU A 26 23.06 -1.39 7.58
CA LEU A 26 22.56 -1.51 6.22
C LEU A 26 21.27 -0.70 6.02
N GLY A 27 20.32 -0.81 6.96
CA GLY A 27 19.08 -0.04 6.93
C GLY A 27 19.34 1.48 6.90
N ASN A 28 20.21 1.97 7.78
CA ASN A 28 20.59 3.38 7.85
C ASN A 28 21.23 3.87 6.55
N VAL A 29 22.14 3.08 5.95
CA VAL A 29 22.79 3.44 4.69
C VAL A 29 21.76 3.50 3.56
N ILE A 30 20.83 2.55 3.49
CA ILE A 30 19.75 2.55 2.50
C ILE A 30 18.88 3.79 2.65
N GLU A 31 18.44 4.11 3.88
CA GLU A 31 17.63 5.30 4.15
C GLU A 31 18.32 6.59 3.69
N GLN A 32 19.61 6.75 4.03
CA GLN A 32 20.40 7.91 3.61
C GLN A 32 20.54 7.97 2.09
N TYR A 33 20.72 6.84 1.42
CA TYR A 33 20.84 6.81 -0.03
C TYR A 33 19.52 7.11 -0.73
N ILE A 34 18.40 6.61 -0.21
CA ILE A 34 17.07 7.00 -0.70
C ILE A 34 16.94 8.52 -0.54
N GLY A 35 17.02 9.05 0.68
CA GLY A 35 16.82 10.48 0.92
C GLY A 35 17.72 11.39 0.07
N ARG A 36 19.00 11.07 -0.04
CA ARG A 36 20.02 11.90 -0.72
C ARG A 36 19.92 11.88 -2.25
N PHE A 37 19.54 10.74 -2.85
CA PHE A 37 19.56 10.57 -4.30
C PHE A 37 18.18 10.65 -4.95
N LEU A 38 17.12 10.90 -4.18
CA LEU A 38 15.83 11.24 -4.77
C LEU A 38 15.97 12.50 -5.65
N PRO A 39 15.30 12.54 -6.81
CA PRO A 39 15.26 13.72 -7.67
C PRO A 39 14.37 14.81 -7.06
N ALA A 40 14.71 16.08 -7.27
CA ALA A 40 13.86 17.19 -6.81
C ALA A 40 12.46 17.15 -7.43
N SER A 41 12.36 16.68 -8.69
CA SER A 41 11.08 16.43 -9.35
C SER A 41 10.67 14.95 -9.25
N PRO A 42 9.42 14.62 -8.86
CA PRO A 42 8.91 13.24 -8.74
C PRO A 42 8.59 12.57 -10.09
N HIS A 43 9.57 12.46 -10.98
CA HIS A 43 9.41 11.75 -12.24
C HIS A 43 10.02 10.35 -12.18
N VAL A 44 9.26 9.36 -12.60
CA VAL A 44 9.68 7.94 -12.59
C VAL A 44 10.91 7.71 -13.48
N LEU A 45 11.01 8.44 -14.61
CA LEU A 45 12.12 8.31 -15.55
C LEU A 45 13.47 8.79 -15.00
N SER A 46 13.47 9.75 -14.05
CA SER A 46 14.72 10.25 -13.45
C SER A 46 15.27 9.33 -12.36
N LEU A 47 14.52 8.30 -11.96
CA LEU A 47 14.90 7.36 -10.90
C LEU A 47 15.69 6.16 -11.39
N GLY A 48 15.76 5.89 -12.70
CA GLY A 48 16.45 4.70 -13.24
C GLY A 48 17.95 4.61 -12.91
N GLN A 49 18.58 5.72 -12.53
CA GLN A 49 19.99 5.79 -12.11
C GLN A 49 20.18 5.84 -10.59
N HIS A 50 19.10 5.69 -9.82
CA HIS A 50 19.17 5.75 -8.37
C HIS A 50 20.04 4.59 -7.84
N PRO A 51 21.05 4.85 -6.99
CA PRO A 51 22.01 3.82 -6.57
C PRO A 51 21.37 2.59 -5.92
N VAL A 52 20.29 2.79 -5.15
CA VAL A 52 19.52 1.71 -4.54
C VAL A 52 18.77 0.88 -5.57
N LEU A 53 18.17 1.49 -6.60
CA LEU A 53 17.48 0.76 -7.68
C LEU A 53 18.49 -0.03 -8.52
N LEU A 54 19.60 0.60 -8.89
CA LEU A 54 20.71 -0.05 -9.60
C LEU A 54 21.27 -1.26 -8.82
N ALA A 55 21.31 -1.19 -7.49
CA ALA A 55 21.78 -2.29 -6.64
C ALA A 55 20.87 -3.52 -6.71
N VAL A 56 19.58 -3.35 -6.98
CA VAL A 56 18.63 -4.46 -7.11
C VAL A 56 18.49 -4.91 -8.57
N ARG A 57 18.51 -3.97 -9.54
CA ARG A 57 18.34 -4.23 -10.98
C ARG A 57 19.42 -5.13 -11.61
N ASN A 58 20.69 -4.96 -11.23
CA ASN A 58 21.81 -5.64 -11.89
C ASN A 58 22.02 -7.12 -11.46
N SER A 59 21.03 -7.75 -10.82
CA SER A 59 21.31 -8.89 -9.93
C SER A 59 20.42 -10.11 -10.13
N ALA A 60 19.99 -10.37 -11.37
CA ALA A 60 18.97 -11.36 -11.73
C ALA A 60 19.23 -12.84 -11.32
N THR A 61 20.31 -13.19 -10.59
CA THR A 61 20.70 -14.59 -10.36
C THR A 61 21.28 -14.95 -8.97
N VAL A 62 21.23 -14.11 -7.92
CA VAL A 62 21.88 -14.45 -6.62
C VAL A 62 20.93 -14.38 -5.40
N PRO A 63 20.81 -15.44 -4.57
CA PRO A 63 19.92 -15.50 -3.38
C PRO A 63 19.96 -14.32 -2.38
N PRO A 64 21.12 -13.68 -2.08
CA PRO A 64 21.21 -12.55 -1.15
C PRO A 64 20.46 -11.29 -1.61
N MET A 65 20.04 -11.21 -2.87
CA MET A 65 19.45 -9.99 -3.45
C MET A 65 17.97 -9.84 -3.09
N SER A 66 17.29 -10.96 -2.85
CA SER A 66 15.95 -10.96 -2.23
C SER A 66 15.98 -10.33 -0.82
N SER A 67 17.06 -10.59 -0.05
CA SER A 67 17.27 -10.00 1.27
C SER A 67 17.51 -8.50 1.21
N LEU A 68 18.29 -8.03 0.22
CA LEU A 68 18.51 -6.59 0.01
C LEU A 68 17.18 -5.89 -0.29
N LYS A 69 16.38 -6.44 -1.21
CA LYS A 69 15.07 -5.89 -1.54
C LYS A 69 14.14 -5.84 -0.32
N LYS A 70 14.07 -6.92 0.46
CA LYS A 70 13.31 -6.96 1.73
C LYS A 70 13.78 -5.87 2.69
N CYS A 71 15.09 -5.65 2.83
CA CYS A 71 15.63 -4.59 3.67
C CYS A 71 15.21 -3.20 3.17
N ILE A 72 15.27 -2.96 1.85
CA ILE A 72 14.82 -1.71 1.23
C ILE A 72 13.33 -1.46 1.51
N VAL A 73 12.47 -2.46 1.30
CA VAL A 73 11.03 -2.37 1.58
C VAL A 73 10.77 -2.05 3.05
N GLN A 74 11.49 -2.70 3.98
CA GLN A 74 11.38 -2.42 5.41
C GLN A 74 11.80 -0.99 5.78
N VAL A 75 12.88 -0.48 5.19
CA VAL A 75 13.32 0.91 5.37
C VAL A 75 12.26 1.87 4.83
N ILE A 76 11.72 1.62 3.63
CA ILE A 76 10.67 2.45 3.04
C ILE A 76 9.46 2.53 3.99
N ARG A 77 9.00 1.37 4.46
CA ARG A 77 7.87 1.26 5.38
C ARG A 77 8.12 2.09 6.64
N LYS A 78 9.24 1.86 7.34
CA LYS A 78 9.53 2.47 8.64
C LYS A 78 9.84 3.97 8.55
N SER A 79 10.65 4.38 7.58
CA SER A 79 11.17 5.74 7.51
C SER A 79 10.24 6.72 6.79
N TYR A 80 9.38 6.24 5.89
CA TYR A 80 8.59 7.13 5.03
C TYR A 80 7.08 6.88 5.06
N LEU A 81 6.61 5.69 5.41
CA LEU A 81 5.18 5.37 5.38
C LEU A 81 4.54 5.22 6.78
N GLU A 82 5.31 4.72 7.75
CA GLU A 82 4.89 4.55 9.15
C GLU A 82 4.96 5.85 9.98
N CYS A 83 5.20 7.02 9.35
CA CYS A 83 5.39 8.30 10.05
C CYS A 83 4.44 8.46 11.25
N LYS A 84 5.05 8.40 12.44
CA LYS A 84 4.40 8.61 13.74
C LYS A 84 4.27 10.12 13.94
N GLY A 85 3.06 10.63 13.77
CA GLY A 85 2.74 12.06 13.91
C GLY A 85 2.06 12.65 12.68
N SER A 86 1.71 13.94 12.76
CA SER A 86 1.01 14.69 11.70
C SER A 86 1.92 15.15 10.55
N LEU A 87 3.23 14.92 10.64
CA LEU A 87 4.20 15.37 9.66
C LEU A 87 4.54 14.22 8.70
N LEU A 88 3.98 14.30 7.49
CA LEU A 88 4.37 13.46 6.37
C LEU A 88 5.82 13.75 6.00
N PRO A 89 6.59 12.77 5.48
CA PRO A 89 7.97 12.99 5.11
C PRO A 89 8.08 14.10 4.05
N PRO A 90 9.10 14.95 4.12
CA PRO A 90 9.40 15.86 3.02
C PRO A 90 9.60 15.03 1.74
N ARG A 91 9.04 15.50 0.62
CA ARG A 91 9.19 14.88 -0.71
C ARG A 91 8.52 13.50 -0.85
N LEU A 92 7.40 13.27 -0.15
CA LEU A 92 6.59 12.05 -0.25
C LEU A 92 6.28 11.63 -1.70
N ALA A 93 5.99 12.57 -2.60
CA ALA A 93 5.79 12.28 -4.02
C ALA A 93 7.01 11.58 -4.65
N SER A 94 8.24 12.03 -4.33
CA SER A 94 9.46 11.40 -4.86
C SER A 94 9.66 9.99 -4.29
N ILE A 95 9.29 9.77 -3.04
CA ILE A 95 9.30 8.43 -2.42
C ILE A 95 8.28 7.51 -3.10
N LEU A 96 7.06 7.97 -3.36
CA LEU A 96 6.06 7.17 -4.07
C LEU A 96 6.49 6.83 -5.49
N ALA A 97 7.13 7.77 -6.20
CA ALA A 97 7.73 7.49 -7.50
C ALA A 97 8.86 6.45 -7.40
N PHE A 98 9.68 6.50 -6.33
CA PHE A 98 10.73 5.52 -6.05
C PHE A 98 10.16 4.12 -5.82
N ILE A 99 9.11 3.99 -5.00
CA ILE A 99 8.45 2.70 -4.73
C ILE A 99 7.89 2.11 -6.03
N LEU A 100 7.22 2.94 -6.84
CA LEU A 100 6.67 2.51 -8.12
C LEU A 100 7.76 2.00 -9.05
N GLN A 101 8.89 2.70 -9.13
CA GLN A 101 10.01 2.27 -9.97
C GLN A 101 10.68 1.00 -9.43
N LEU A 102 10.84 0.87 -8.11
CA LEU A 102 11.37 -0.35 -7.48
C LEU A 102 10.56 -1.58 -7.91
N PHE A 103 9.23 -1.47 -7.90
CA PHE A 103 8.36 -2.55 -8.29
C PHE A 103 8.24 -2.77 -9.81
N LYS A 104 8.49 -1.75 -10.62
CA LYS A 104 8.61 -1.91 -12.08
C LYS A 104 9.88 -2.64 -12.49
N GLU A 105 10.97 -2.46 -11.75
CA GLU A 105 12.27 -3.07 -12.08
C GLU A 105 12.51 -4.42 -11.39
N THR A 106 11.61 -4.87 -10.51
CA THR A 106 11.80 -6.09 -9.71
C THR A 106 10.52 -6.90 -9.57
N ASN A 107 10.64 -8.22 -9.43
CA ASN A 107 9.48 -9.10 -9.16
C ASN A 107 8.87 -8.77 -7.80
N ILE A 108 7.56 -8.49 -7.76
CA ILE A 108 6.84 -8.19 -6.52
C ILE A 108 6.49 -9.48 -5.78
N ASP A 109 6.78 -9.52 -4.48
CA ASP A 109 6.25 -10.54 -3.57
C ASP A 109 5.06 -9.99 -2.78
N ILE A 110 4.08 -10.84 -2.45
CA ILE A 110 2.88 -10.45 -1.69
C ILE A 110 3.26 -9.90 -0.31
N SER A 111 4.31 -10.47 0.32
CA SER A 111 4.82 -9.97 1.59
C SER A 111 5.28 -8.52 1.52
N GLU A 112 5.81 -8.07 0.39
CA GLU A 112 6.23 -6.67 0.18
C GLU A 112 5.03 -5.74 0.01
N VAL A 113 3.98 -6.24 -0.64
CA VAL A 113 2.70 -5.50 -0.79
C VAL A 113 2.04 -5.33 0.56
N GLU A 114 1.93 -6.38 1.37
CA GLU A 114 1.38 -6.30 2.74
C GLU A 114 2.09 -5.26 3.60
N LEU A 115 3.41 -5.12 3.41
CA LEU A 115 4.23 -4.17 4.15
C LEU A 115 4.02 -2.72 3.74
N LEU A 116 3.90 -2.43 2.44
CA LEU A 116 3.85 -1.05 1.95
C LEU A 116 2.43 -0.53 1.70
N LEU A 117 1.50 -1.40 1.31
CA LEU A 117 0.14 -1.03 0.94
C LEU A 117 -0.59 -0.22 2.03
N PRO A 118 -0.52 -0.55 3.34
CA PRO A 118 -1.14 0.28 4.38
C PRO A 118 -0.66 1.74 4.34
N GLY A 119 0.62 1.95 4.08
CA GLY A 119 1.23 3.26 3.92
C GLY A 119 0.73 4.01 2.69
N ILE A 120 0.60 3.31 1.56
CA ILE A 120 0.07 3.88 0.32
C ILE A 120 -1.40 4.28 0.50
N LEU A 121 -2.21 3.43 1.12
CA LEU A 121 -3.62 3.73 1.43
C LEU A 121 -3.74 4.92 2.38
N LYS A 122 -2.89 5.01 3.41
CA LYS A 122 -2.80 6.18 4.28
C LYS A 122 -2.43 7.45 3.51
N CYS A 123 -1.56 7.36 2.51
CA CYS A 123 -1.23 8.51 1.65
C CYS A 123 -2.45 8.98 0.84
N LEU A 124 -3.21 8.06 0.25
CA LEU A 124 -4.46 8.38 -0.47
C LEU A 124 -5.51 9.01 0.45
N LEU A 125 -5.56 8.54 1.69
CA LEU A 125 -6.52 8.96 2.68
C LEU A 125 -6.22 10.36 3.25
N LEU A 126 -4.97 10.60 3.65
CA LEU A 126 -4.60 11.75 4.47
C LEU A 126 -3.98 12.91 3.69
N VAL A 127 -3.54 12.69 2.44
CA VAL A 127 -2.78 13.69 1.68
C VAL A 127 -3.62 14.27 0.54
N SER A 128 -3.80 15.58 0.55
CA SER A 128 -4.56 16.31 -0.49
C SER A 128 -3.73 16.73 -1.70
N GLU A 129 -2.41 16.65 -1.62
CA GLU A 129 -1.51 17.03 -2.71
C GLU A 129 -1.78 16.18 -3.98
N PRO A 130 -2.11 16.80 -5.13
CA PRO A 130 -2.52 16.06 -6.33
C PRO A 130 -1.46 15.08 -6.84
N GLN A 131 -0.18 15.46 -6.76
CA GLN A 131 0.91 14.63 -7.24
C GLN A 131 1.12 13.39 -6.36
N VAL A 132 0.98 13.55 -5.04
CA VAL A 132 1.01 12.43 -4.08
C VAL A 132 -0.17 11.49 -4.34
N LYS A 133 -1.40 12.03 -4.49
CA LYS A 133 -2.57 11.20 -4.82
C LYS A 133 -2.37 10.40 -6.10
N ARG A 134 -1.93 11.05 -7.18
CA ARG A 134 -1.67 10.38 -8.46
C ARG A 134 -0.67 9.23 -8.30
N LEU A 135 0.49 9.49 -7.68
CA LEU A 135 1.52 8.47 -7.52
C LEU A 135 1.11 7.35 -6.55
N ALA A 136 0.36 7.66 -5.49
CA ALA A 136 -0.18 6.65 -4.59
C ALA A 136 -1.22 5.77 -5.30
N THR A 137 -2.07 6.34 -6.15
CA THR A 137 -3.01 5.59 -7.00
C THR A 137 -2.25 4.70 -7.99
N GLU A 138 -1.21 5.21 -8.65
CA GLU A 138 -0.39 4.39 -9.55
C GLU A 138 0.28 3.22 -8.82
N ASN A 139 0.80 3.45 -7.59
CA ASN A 139 1.35 2.38 -6.75
C ASN A 139 0.29 1.34 -6.39
N LEU A 140 -0.89 1.78 -5.93
CA LEU A 140 -2.01 0.90 -5.62
C LEU A 140 -2.38 0.03 -6.83
N GLN A 141 -2.53 0.66 -8.00
CA GLN A 141 -2.88 -0.06 -9.22
C GLN A 141 -1.83 -1.10 -9.62
N TYR A 142 -0.55 -0.73 -9.50
CA TYR A 142 0.55 -1.62 -9.86
C TYR A 142 0.65 -2.82 -8.90
N MET A 143 0.55 -2.59 -7.59
CA MET A 143 0.55 -3.64 -6.56
C MET A 143 -0.60 -4.62 -6.75
N LEU A 144 -1.82 -4.11 -6.95
CA LEU A 144 -3.02 -4.95 -7.13
C LEU A 144 -2.90 -5.84 -8.37
N LYS A 145 -2.49 -5.27 -9.51
CA LYS A 145 -2.27 -6.05 -10.75
C LYS A 145 -1.22 -7.13 -10.57
N ALA A 146 -0.13 -6.84 -9.87
CA ALA A 146 0.91 -7.83 -9.62
C ALA A 146 0.42 -9.00 -8.74
N CYS A 147 -0.46 -8.74 -7.78
CA CYS A 147 -1.08 -9.78 -6.96
C CYS A 147 -2.02 -10.69 -7.77
N GLN A 148 -2.66 -10.18 -8.82
CA GLN A 148 -3.58 -10.93 -9.68
C GLN A 148 -2.88 -11.93 -10.62
N VAL A 149 -1.68 -11.60 -11.12
CA VAL A 149 -0.96 -12.37 -12.16
C VAL A 149 -0.47 -13.76 -11.70
N GLY A 150 -0.72 -14.16 -10.44
CA GLY A 150 -0.45 -15.51 -9.96
C GLY A 150 -1.40 -15.96 -8.87
N SER A 151 -2.71 -15.78 -9.07
CA SER A 151 -3.75 -15.97 -8.04
C SER A 151 -3.86 -17.41 -7.51
N GLY A 152 -3.07 -17.75 -6.51
CA GLY A 152 -3.47 -18.71 -5.48
C GLY A 152 -4.36 -18.02 -4.46
N GLY A 153 -5.35 -18.73 -3.90
CA GLY A 153 -6.33 -18.15 -2.96
C GLY A 153 -5.72 -17.48 -1.72
N GLU A 154 -4.51 -17.88 -1.32
CA GLU A 154 -3.78 -17.30 -0.18
C GLU A 154 -3.45 -15.80 -0.38
N ARG A 155 -3.02 -15.40 -1.60
CA ARG A 155 -2.67 -14.00 -1.88
C ARG A 155 -3.88 -13.07 -1.81
N ALA A 156 -5.04 -13.56 -2.26
CA ALA A 156 -6.30 -12.84 -2.18
C ALA A 156 -6.75 -12.66 -0.73
N ALA A 157 -6.60 -13.68 0.11
CA ALA A 157 -6.93 -13.61 1.54
C ALA A 157 -6.03 -12.61 2.29
N GLN A 158 -4.73 -12.63 2.02
CA GLN A 158 -3.75 -11.68 2.57
C GLN A 158 -4.08 -10.23 2.20
N LEU A 159 -4.32 -9.97 0.92
CA LEU A 159 -4.69 -8.65 0.44
C LEU A 159 -6.02 -8.17 1.03
N THR A 160 -7.02 -9.07 1.11
CA THR A 160 -8.31 -8.80 1.78
C THR A 160 -8.11 -8.43 3.24
N SER A 161 -7.21 -9.12 3.95
CA SER A 161 -6.87 -8.80 5.35
C SER A 161 -6.31 -7.39 5.47
N VAL A 162 -5.38 -6.97 4.59
CA VAL A 162 -4.80 -5.62 4.61
C VAL A 162 -5.88 -4.54 4.45
N PHE A 163 -6.79 -4.69 3.48
CA PHE A 163 -7.89 -3.75 3.30
C PHE A 163 -8.88 -3.75 4.46
N ARG A 164 -9.16 -4.92 5.04
CA ARG A 164 -10.04 -5.03 6.22
C ARG A 164 -9.51 -4.24 7.41
N HIS A 165 -8.22 -4.40 7.72
CA HIS A 165 -7.57 -3.61 8.78
C HIS A 165 -7.60 -2.12 8.47
N PHE A 166 -7.31 -1.73 7.22
CA PHE A 166 -7.36 -0.33 6.81
C PHE A 166 -8.76 0.29 6.99
N ILE A 167 -9.83 -0.42 6.61
CA ILE A 167 -11.21 0.04 6.82
C ILE A 167 -11.47 0.21 8.32
N GLN A 168 -11.17 -0.81 9.12
CA GLN A 168 -11.43 -0.81 10.57
C GLN A 168 -10.71 0.33 11.31
N ASP A 169 -9.48 0.66 10.91
CA ASP A 169 -8.68 1.71 11.54
C ASP A 169 -9.18 3.13 11.23
N TYR A 170 -9.80 3.34 10.06
CA TYR A 170 -10.05 4.70 9.54
C TYR A 170 -11.51 5.03 9.22
N ASP A 171 -12.43 4.05 9.13
CA ASP A 171 -13.82 4.28 8.71
C ASP A 171 -14.55 5.31 9.57
N THR A 172 -14.30 5.31 10.88
CA THR A 172 -14.95 6.25 11.82
C THR A 172 -14.71 7.72 11.51
N ARG A 173 -13.61 8.07 10.82
CA ARG A 173 -13.24 9.46 10.50
C ARG A 173 -13.23 9.76 9.01
N TYR A 174 -13.05 8.74 8.18
CA TYR A 174 -12.77 8.92 6.75
C TYR A 174 -13.56 7.95 5.85
N SER A 175 -14.75 7.54 6.28
CA SER A 175 -15.63 6.61 5.55
C SER A 175 -15.81 6.98 4.07
N TYR A 176 -16.11 8.25 3.78
CA TYR A 176 -16.27 8.72 2.39
C TYR A 176 -15.00 8.55 1.54
N GLN A 177 -13.84 8.90 2.09
CA GLN A 177 -12.57 8.75 1.40
C GLN A 177 -12.21 7.28 1.21
N ILE A 178 -12.52 6.42 2.18
CA ILE A 178 -12.35 4.97 2.07
C ILE A 178 -13.20 4.44 0.90
N TYR A 179 -14.47 4.83 0.80
CA TYR A 179 -15.33 4.37 -0.30
C TYR A 179 -14.79 4.82 -1.67
N ASN A 180 -14.32 6.06 -1.81
CA ASN A 180 -13.70 6.50 -3.07
C ASN A 180 -12.42 5.71 -3.44
N ILE A 181 -11.60 5.37 -2.44
CA ILE A 181 -10.44 4.51 -2.67
C ILE A 181 -10.91 3.12 -3.13
N LEU A 182 -11.91 2.56 -2.46
CA LEU A 182 -12.48 1.25 -2.81
C LEU A 182 -13.20 1.24 -4.16
N GLU A 183 -13.75 2.35 -4.65
CA GLU A 183 -14.24 2.45 -6.03
C GLU A 183 -13.11 2.26 -7.04
N THR A 184 -11.93 2.85 -6.75
CA THR A 184 -10.73 2.63 -7.58
C THR A 184 -10.28 1.18 -7.52
N VAL A 185 -10.40 0.54 -6.36
CA VAL A 185 -10.09 -0.89 -6.20
C VAL A 185 -11.11 -1.76 -6.92
N ALA A 186 -12.40 -1.44 -6.88
CA ALA A 186 -13.46 -2.18 -7.58
C ALA A 186 -13.24 -2.19 -9.09
N ALA A 187 -12.71 -1.09 -9.65
CA ALA A 187 -12.37 -1.01 -11.06
C ALA A 187 -11.20 -1.93 -11.47
N LEU A 188 -10.39 -2.41 -10.52
CA LEU A 188 -9.24 -3.28 -10.77
C LEU A 188 -9.49 -4.72 -10.31
N ASP A 189 -10.17 -4.90 -9.18
CA ASP A 189 -10.43 -6.16 -8.52
C ASP A 189 -11.80 -6.11 -7.81
N GLN A 190 -12.84 -6.46 -8.56
CA GLN A 190 -14.21 -6.50 -8.02
C GLN A 190 -14.35 -7.53 -6.91
N GLN A 191 -13.70 -8.70 -7.05
CA GLN A 191 -13.79 -9.80 -6.08
C GLN A 191 -13.22 -9.41 -4.72
N LEU A 192 -12.13 -8.65 -4.70
CA LEU A 192 -11.61 -8.10 -3.46
C LEU A 192 -12.64 -7.21 -2.75
N VAL A 193 -13.35 -6.34 -3.49
CA VAL A 193 -14.39 -5.49 -2.89
C VAL A 193 -15.57 -6.32 -2.39
N VAL A 194 -15.98 -7.35 -3.12
CA VAL A 194 -17.01 -8.32 -2.67
C VAL A 194 -16.64 -8.92 -1.30
N HIS A 195 -15.40 -9.37 -1.12
CA HIS A 195 -14.94 -9.93 0.15
C HIS A 195 -14.90 -8.91 1.32
N LEU A 196 -14.94 -7.62 1.01
CA LEU A 196 -14.94 -6.52 1.99
C LEU A 196 -16.34 -6.02 2.34
N ILE A 197 -17.38 -6.35 1.56
CA ILE A 197 -18.77 -5.91 1.77
C ILE A 197 -19.22 -6.14 3.23
N SER A 198 -19.00 -7.34 3.77
CA SER A 198 -19.37 -7.66 5.15
C SER A 198 -18.72 -6.75 6.19
N THR A 199 -17.47 -6.32 5.95
CA THR A 199 -16.76 -5.38 6.82
C THR A 199 -17.35 -3.98 6.71
N LEU A 200 -17.60 -3.53 5.49
CA LEU A 200 -18.13 -2.20 5.20
C LEU A 200 -19.54 -2.02 5.74
N THR A 201 -20.41 -3.01 5.51
CA THR A 201 -21.77 -3.04 6.08
C THR A 201 -21.72 -2.99 7.61
N GLN A 202 -20.85 -3.80 8.24
CA GLN A 202 -20.74 -3.79 9.70
C GLN A 202 -20.26 -2.42 10.21
N SER A 203 -19.28 -1.81 9.54
CA SER A 203 -18.75 -0.50 9.91
C SER A 203 -19.79 0.63 9.75
N LEU A 204 -20.63 0.55 8.70
CA LEU A 204 -21.77 1.44 8.51
C LEU A 204 -22.79 1.26 9.65
N LYS A 205 -23.20 0.01 9.95
CA LYS A 205 -24.14 -0.30 11.03
C LYS A 205 -23.64 0.19 12.40
N ASP A 206 -22.35 0.02 12.68
CA ASP A 206 -21.73 0.50 13.92
C ASP A 206 -21.71 2.04 13.99
N SER A 207 -21.48 2.71 12.86
CA SER A 207 -21.54 4.17 12.77
C SER A 207 -22.97 4.70 12.94
N GLU A 208 -23.98 4.04 12.34
CA GLU A 208 -25.41 4.36 12.50
C GLU A 208 -25.88 4.16 13.94
N ARG A 209 -25.43 3.10 14.62
CA ARG A 209 -25.72 2.87 16.05
C ARG A 209 -25.13 3.96 16.94
N LYS A 210 -23.94 4.46 16.63
CA LYS A 210 -23.26 5.48 17.45
C LYS A 210 -23.81 6.89 17.24
N TRP A 211 -24.18 7.25 16.01
CA TRP A 211 -24.49 8.65 15.65
C TRP A 211 -25.93 8.88 15.18
N GLY A 212 -26.71 7.81 14.99
CA GLY A 212 -28.07 7.85 14.47
C GLY A 212 -28.12 7.89 12.93
N LEU A 213 -29.13 7.21 12.35
CA LEU A 213 -29.36 7.08 10.90
C LEU A 213 -29.39 8.43 10.16
N GLY A 214 -30.06 9.44 10.74
CA GLY A 214 -30.22 10.76 10.11
C GLY A 214 -28.91 11.53 9.87
N ARG A 215 -27.83 11.21 10.60
CA ARG A 215 -26.50 11.82 10.39
C ARG A 215 -25.65 11.09 9.35
N ASN A 216 -26.03 9.87 8.96
CA ASN A 216 -25.23 9.00 8.09
C ASN A 216 -25.84 8.78 6.71
N ILE A 217 -26.86 9.56 6.31
CA ILE A 217 -27.48 9.46 4.98
C ILE A 217 -26.43 9.61 3.86
N ALA A 218 -25.56 10.61 3.95
CA ALA A 218 -24.48 10.81 2.97
C ALA A 218 -23.47 9.65 2.93
N GLN A 219 -23.19 9.02 4.08
CA GLN A 219 -22.33 7.84 4.14
C GLN A 219 -23.01 6.64 3.46
N ARG A 220 -24.32 6.48 3.67
CA ARG A 220 -25.12 5.41 3.06
C ARG A 220 -25.24 5.57 1.54
N GLU A 221 -25.45 6.79 1.06
CA GLU A 221 -25.44 7.11 -0.37
C GLU A 221 -24.08 6.78 -1.00
N ALA A 222 -22.99 7.18 -0.36
CA ALA A 222 -21.64 6.86 -0.83
C ALA A 222 -21.35 5.35 -0.80
N TYR A 223 -21.83 4.63 0.22
CA TYR A 223 -21.70 3.18 0.27
C TYR A 223 -22.54 2.49 -0.82
N SER A 224 -23.77 2.96 -1.06
CA SER A 224 -24.63 2.44 -2.12
C SER A 224 -24.00 2.66 -3.50
N LYS A 225 -23.36 3.82 -3.70
CA LYS A 225 -22.56 4.09 -4.90
C LYS A 225 -21.42 3.08 -5.06
N LEU A 226 -20.67 2.77 -4.00
CA LEU A 226 -19.64 1.74 -4.04
C LEU A 226 -20.24 0.37 -4.39
N LEU A 227 -21.34 -0.04 -3.76
CA LEU A 227 -22.04 -1.31 -4.01
C LEU A 227 -22.59 -1.46 -5.43
N SER A 228 -22.77 -0.37 -6.18
CA SER A 228 -23.12 -0.47 -7.61
C SER A 228 -22.00 -1.05 -8.50
N HIS A 229 -20.75 -1.07 -8.02
CA HIS A 229 -19.58 -1.53 -8.78
C HIS A 229 -19.32 -3.05 -8.73
N PRO A 230 -19.46 -3.78 -7.60
CA PRO A 230 -19.20 -5.22 -7.51
C PRO A 230 -20.27 -6.14 -8.15
N GLY A 231 -21.22 -5.62 -8.95
CA GLY A 231 -22.21 -6.46 -9.64
C GLY A 231 -23.30 -7.01 -8.72
N GLN A 232 -23.64 -8.30 -8.87
CA GLN A 232 -24.79 -8.92 -8.19
C GLN A 232 -24.65 -8.90 -6.66
N ASP A 233 -23.47 -9.24 -6.11
CA ASP A 233 -23.25 -9.25 -4.67
C ASP A 233 -23.48 -7.87 -4.03
N GLY A 234 -23.19 -6.80 -4.78
CA GLY A 234 -23.47 -5.44 -4.35
C GLY A 234 -24.95 -5.09 -4.36
N GLN A 235 -25.68 -5.50 -5.40
CA GLN A 235 -27.13 -5.31 -5.51
C GLN A 235 -27.89 -6.06 -4.41
N ASP A 236 -27.48 -7.30 -4.12
CA ASP A 236 -28.07 -8.12 -3.06
C ASP A 236 -27.89 -7.45 -1.69
N GLU A 237 -26.72 -6.86 -1.43
CA GLU A 237 -26.47 -6.13 -0.19
C GLU A 237 -27.26 -4.81 -0.12
N MET A 238 -27.40 -4.07 -1.22
CA MET A 238 -28.23 -2.87 -1.28
C MET A 238 -29.69 -3.18 -0.89
N GLN A 239 -30.27 -4.24 -1.44
CA GLN A 239 -31.63 -4.67 -1.10
C GLN A 239 -31.77 -5.04 0.39
N ARG A 240 -30.76 -5.70 0.97
CA ARG A 240 -30.75 -6.01 2.41
C ARG A 240 -30.72 -4.74 3.25
N LEU A 241 -29.91 -3.75 2.88
CA LEU A 241 -29.87 -2.47 3.58
C LEU A 241 -31.20 -1.71 3.48
N GLU A 242 -31.91 -1.81 2.36
CA GLU A 242 -33.25 -1.20 2.23
C GLU A 242 -34.27 -1.88 3.12
N ASN A 243 -34.27 -3.22 3.17
CA ASN A 243 -35.20 -4.02 3.98
C ASN A 243 -34.97 -3.84 5.49
N ASP A 244 -33.72 -3.70 5.94
CA ASP A 244 -33.37 -3.48 7.36
C ASP A 244 -33.90 -2.13 7.92
N ASN A 245 -34.40 -1.22 7.07
CA ASN A 245 -34.95 0.09 7.47
C ASN A 245 -36.47 0.12 7.63
N THR A 246 -37.17 -0.92 7.20
CA THR A 246 -38.64 -1.07 7.31
C THR A 246 -39.01 -1.80 8.58
#